data_AF-A0A535E7I3-F1
#
_entry.id   AF-A0A535E7I3-F1
#
_cell.length_a   1.000
_cell.length_b   1.000
_cell.length_c   1.000
_cell.angle_alpha   90.00
_cell.angle_beta   90.00
_cell.angle_gamma   90.00
#
_symmetry.space_group_name_H-M   'P 1'
#
loop_
_entity.id
_entity.type
_entity.pdbx_description
1 polymer ?
#
loop_
_entity_poly.entity_id
_entity_poly.type
_entity_poly.pdbx_seq_one_letter_code
_entity_poly.pdbx_strand_id
1 'polypeptide(L)'
;SADGRWYWDGRQWNPVTIPGPPWARPYAPPEGRAAAAVALIALAGAGAVLFVPGELLDLLAALFTGPGSPVEVAGAVIVVLGEIAFLIGLVGGAISVPMWMHRAFRNLPALGEQGMRWSPAWAAGGWFIPFANFVIPYQCLRALWSSFGDERPLVQQYWAAWIGAYVLQILSNQLMRFSRPAGDIFGILNDAATIAAGLLLITIIRRVTRRERDRHSQRQVQGY
;
A
#
# COMPACT_ATOMS: atom_id res chain seq x y z
N SER A 1 -19.05 8.35 24.86
CA SER A 1 -17.66 8.16 25.34
C SER A 1 -16.69 8.41 24.20
N ALA A 2 -15.43 8.74 24.50
CA ALA A 2 -14.40 9.02 23.49
C ALA A 2 -14.11 7.83 22.54
N ASP A 3 -14.40 6.61 22.97
CA ASP A 3 -14.22 5.38 22.20
C ASP A 3 -15.46 4.99 21.36
N GLY A 4 -16.53 5.78 21.41
CA GLY A 4 -17.79 5.54 20.69
C GLY A 4 -18.58 4.32 21.16
N ARG A 5 -18.20 3.68 22.27
CA ARG A 5 -18.93 2.52 22.82
C ARG A 5 -20.22 2.91 23.52
N TRP A 6 -20.33 4.15 23.97
CA TRP A 6 -21.45 4.63 24.76
C TRP A 6 -21.91 6.00 24.28
N TYR A 7 -23.21 6.24 24.27
CA TYR A 7 -23.78 7.58 24.13
C TYR A 7 -24.51 7.96 25.43
N TRP A 8 -24.54 9.26 25.72
CA TRP A 8 -25.24 9.80 26.88
C TRP A 8 -26.63 10.25 26.44
N ASP A 9 -27.68 9.76 27.09
CA ASP A 9 -29.07 10.13 26.79
C ASP A 9 -29.61 11.29 27.65
N GLY A 10 -28.76 11.87 28.51
CA GLY A 10 -29.16 12.88 29.50
C GLY A 10 -29.30 12.33 30.92
N ARG A 11 -29.40 11.00 31.10
CA ARG A 11 -29.60 10.33 32.40
C ARG A 11 -28.60 9.21 32.67
N GLN A 12 -28.25 8.44 31.64
CA GLN A 12 -27.33 7.31 31.75
C GLN A 12 -26.51 7.11 30.46
N TRP A 13 -25.42 6.35 30.61
CA TRP A 13 -24.62 5.90 29.48
C TRP A 13 -25.25 4.64 28.88
N ASN A 14 -25.64 4.69 27.62
CA ASN A 14 -26.19 3.54 26.89
C ASN A 14 -25.17 3.00 25.88
N PRO A 15 -25.02 1.68 25.73
CA PRO A 15 -24.06 1.10 24.81
C PRO A 15 -24.52 1.29 23.36
N VAL A 16 -23.61 1.70 22.49
CA VAL A 16 -23.82 1.69 21.03
C VAL A 16 -23.70 0.24 20.57
N THR A 17 -24.83 -0.40 20.28
CA THR A 17 -24.85 -1.78 19.78
C THR A 17 -24.72 -1.78 18.26
N ILE A 18 -23.60 -2.31 17.76
CA ILE A 18 -23.39 -2.52 16.33
C ILE A 18 -23.39 -4.03 16.11
N PRO A 19 -24.31 -4.56 15.30
CA PRO A 19 -24.31 -5.98 14.98
C PRO A 19 -22.95 -6.41 14.45
N GLY A 20 -22.41 -7.50 15.01
CA GLY A 20 -21.15 -8.06 14.54
C GLY A 20 -20.21 -8.54 15.65
N PRO A 21 -18.92 -8.74 15.33
CA PRO A 21 -17.95 -9.30 16.26
C PRO A 21 -17.62 -8.34 17.42
N PRO A 22 -16.97 -8.82 18.50
CA PRO A 22 -16.70 -8.01 19.71
C PRO A 22 -15.88 -6.72 19.47
N TRP A 23 -15.16 -6.66 18.35
CA TRP A 23 -14.39 -5.50 17.91
C TRP A 23 -15.17 -4.52 17.03
N ALA A 24 -16.47 -4.74 16.77
CA ALA A 24 -17.34 -3.85 16.02
C ALA A 24 -17.45 -2.48 16.71
N ARG A 25 -17.33 -1.41 15.93
CA ARG A 25 -17.24 -0.03 16.43
C ARG A 25 -17.95 0.92 15.46
N PRO A 26 -18.40 2.10 15.92
CA PRO A 26 -18.98 3.09 15.03
C PRO A 26 -18.05 3.41 13.88
N TYR A 27 -18.66 3.72 12.74
CA TYR A 27 -17.92 4.22 11.60
C TYR A 27 -17.08 5.41 12.02
N ALA A 28 -15.84 5.47 11.55
CA ALA A 28 -15.19 6.76 11.48
C ALA A 28 -14.23 6.88 10.30
N PRO A 29 -13.96 8.13 9.88
CA PRO A 29 -13.40 8.42 8.56
C PRO A 29 -12.01 7.76 8.33
N PRO A 30 -11.82 6.93 7.28
CA PRO A 30 -10.52 6.36 6.92
C PRO A 30 -9.60 7.32 6.15
N GLU A 31 -10.09 8.48 5.72
CA GLU A 31 -9.48 9.43 4.79
C GLU A 31 -8.10 9.90 5.19
N GLY A 32 -7.91 10.33 6.43
CA GLY A 32 -6.62 10.86 6.87
C GLY A 32 -5.52 9.81 6.77
N ARG A 33 -5.84 8.55 7.13
CA ARG A 33 -4.91 7.42 7.00
C ARG A 33 -4.70 7.03 5.54
N ALA A 34 -5.75 7.07 4.73
CA ALA A 34 -5.68 6.81 3.29
C ALA A 34 -4.80 7.84 2.58
N ALA A 35 -4.95 9.12 2.91
CA ALA A 35 -4.17 10.21 2.34
C ALA A 35 -2.68 10.09 2.69
N ALA A 36 -2.36 9.78 3.96
CA ALA A 36 -0.99 9.51 4.38
C ALA A 36 -0.38 8.33 3.61
N ALA A 37 -1.10 7.20 3.50
CA ALA A 37 -0.65 6.04 2.75
C ALA A 37 -0.42 6.36 1.27
N VAL A 38 -1.36 7.06 0.63
CA VAL A 38 -1.24 7.49 -0.77
C VAL A 38 -0.04 8.41 -0.98
N ALA A 39 0.19 9.38 -0.09
CA ALA A 39 1.32 10.30 -0.20
C ALA A 39 2.66 9.57 -0.09
N LEU A 40 2.78 8.62 0.85
CA LEU A 40 4.00 7.86 1.07
C LEU A 40 4.28 6.86 -0.06
N ILE A 41 3.23 6.20 -0.59
CA ILE A 41 3.38 5.35 -1.79
C ILE A 41 3.76 6.21 -3.01
N ALA A 42 3.18 7.40 -3.16
CA ALA A 42 3.52 8.30 -4.25
C ALA A 42 4.96 8.82 -4.15
N LEU A 43 5.44 9.11 -2.94
CA LEU A 43 6.84 9.47 -2.69
C LEU A 43 7.79 8.32 -3.05
N ALA A 44 7.43 7.08 -2.68
CA ALA A 44 8.20 5.91 -3.08
C ALA A 44 8.23 5.76 -4.61
N GLY A 45 7.09 5.90 -5.27
CA GLY A 45 7.00 5.87 -6.73
C GLY A 45 7.81 6.98 -7.40
N ALA A 46 7.85 8.19 -6.83
CA ALA A 46 8.68 9.28 -7.34
C ALA A 46 10.19 8.96 -7.20
N GLY A 47 10.60 8.34 -6.09
CA GLY A 47 11.96 7.81 -5.94
C GLY A 47 12.29 6.76 -6.99
N ALA A 48 11.40 5.79 -7.21
CA ALA A 48 11.56 4.75 -8.22
C ALA A 48 11.65 5.30 -9.66
N VAL A 49 10.94 6.39 -9.97
CA VAL A 49 11.05 7.06 -11.27
C VAL A 49 12.45 7.66 -11.49
N LEU A 50 13.16 8.05 -10.43
CA LEU A 50 14.52 8.58 -10.52
C LEU A 50 15.58 7.50 -10.74
N PHE A 51 15.32 6.25 -10.37
CA PHE A 51 16.26 5.15 -10.63
C PHE A 51 16.47 4.93 -12.13
N VAL A 52 15.41 4.95 -12.93
CA VAL A 52 15.48 4.74 -14.39
C VAL A 52 16.51 5.63 -15.11
N PRO A 53 16.49 6.97 -14.99
CA PRO A 53 17.53 7.80 -15.60
C PRO A 53 18.91 7.60 -14.96
N GLY A 54 18.97 7.28 -13.67
CA GLY A 54 20.23 6.95 -12.99
C GLY A 54 20.91 5.71 -13.58
N GLU A 55 20.17 4.61 -13.71
CA GLU A 55 20.61 3.36 -14.32
C GLU A 55 20.93 3.54 -15.81
N LEU A 56 20.18 4.36 -16.55
CA LEU A 56 20.49 4.67 -17.93
C LEU A 56 21.83 5.42 -18.07
N LEU A 57 22.11 6.38 -17.19
CA LEU A 57 23.39 7.09 -17.17
C LEU A 57 24.54 6.16 -16.78
N ASP A 58 24.33 5.25 -15.83
CA ASP A 58 25.32 4.25 -15.45
C ASP A 58 25.61 3.28 -16.62
N LEU A 59 24.57 2.79 -17.31
CA LEU A 59 24.71 1.98 -18.51
C LEU A 59 25.47 2.71 -19.62
N LEU A 60 25.16 3.99 -19.87
CA LEU A 60 25.89 4.81 -20.84
C LEU A 60 27.36 5.00 -20.43
N ALA A 61 27.62 5.20 -19.14
CA ALA A 61 28.98 5.37 -18.66
C ALA A 61 29.80 4.08 -18.82
N ALA A 62 29.21 2.93 -18.49
CA ALA A 62 29.81 1.61 -18.65
C ALA A 62 30.14 1.27 -20.10
N LEU A 63 29.34 1.74 -21.06
CA LEU A 63 29.52 1.44 -22.48
C LEU A 63 30.44 2.43 -23.22
N PHE A 64 30.48 3.70 -22.82
CA PHE A 64 31.06 4.75 -23.67
C PHE A 64 32.06 5.70 -23.00
N THR A 65 31.98 5.97 -21.69
CA THR A 65 32.81 7.01 -21.05
C THR A 65 33.84 6.47 -20.06
N GLY A 66 33.61 5.28 -19.52
CA GLY A 66 34.49 4.62 -18.56
C GLY A 66 34.33 5.11 -17.11
N PRO A 67 34.97 4.42 -16.15
CA PRO A 67 34.79 4.65 -14.72
C PRO A 67 35.28 6.03 -14.25
N GLY A 68 34.57 6.63 -13.30
CA GLY A 68 34.87 7.94 -12.71
C GLY A 68 34.46 9.14 -13.57
N SER A 69 33.72 8.91 -14.67
CA SER A 69 33.29 9.97 -15.57
C SER A 69 32.21 10.88 -14.92
N PRO A 70 32.09 12.16 -15.33
CA PRO A 70 31.02 13.03 -14.84
C PRO A 70 29.60 12.49 -15.07
N VAL A 71 29.41 11.66 -16.11
CA VAL A 71 28.15 10.99 -16.44
C VAL A 71 27.78 9.97 -15.37
N GLU A 72 28.73 9.12 -14.97
CA GLU A 72 28.55 8.14 -13.89
C GLU A 72 28.22 8.83 -12.56
N VAL A 73 28.96 9.90 -12.22
CA VAL A 73 28.72 10.67 -10.98
C VAL A 73 27.33 11.30 -10.98
N ALA A 74 26.87 11.85 -12.11
CA ALA A 74 25.53 12.40 -12.23
C ALA A 74 24.45 11.32 -12.05
N GLY A 75 24.63 10.14 -12.66
CA GLY A 75 23.75 8.98 -12.47
C GLY A 75 23.67 8.56 -11.01
N ALA A 76 24.81 8.42 -10.34
CA ALA A 76 24.88 8.04 -8.93
C ALA A 76 24.15 9.04 -8.02
N VAL A 77 24.30 10.35 -8.25
CA VAL A 77 23.58 11.38 -7.47
C VAL A 77 22.06 11.24 -7.63
N ILE A 78 21.58 11.02 -8.86
CA ILE A 78 20.15 10.83 -9.13
C ILE A 78 19.63 9.58 -8.40
N VAL A 79 20.36 8.46 -8.47
CA VAL A 79 20.01 7.22 -7.76
C VAL A 79 19.94 7.45 -6.25
N VAL A 80 20.92 8.13 -5.65
CA VAL A 80 20.92 8.41 -4.20
C VAL A 80 19.73 9.25 -3.77
N LEU A 81 19.37 10.28 -4.55
CA LEU A 81 18.19 11.09 -4.27
C LEU A 81 16.89 10.28 -4.42
N GLY A 82 16.83 9.44 -5.46
CA GLY A 82 15.75 8.47 -5.66
C GLY A 82 15.61 7.52 -4.48
N GLU A 83 16.72 6.98 -3.97
CA GLU A 83 16.79 6.01 -2.88
C GLU A 83 16.29 6.63 -1.57
N ILE A 84 16.70 7.86 -1.27
CA ILE A 84 16.22 8.57 -0.08
C ILE A 84 14.70 8.74 -0.14
N ALA A 85 14.15 9.22 -1.27
CA ALA A 85 12.70 9.36 -1.44
C ALA A 85 11.99 8.00 -1.37
N PHE A 86 12.55 6.98 -2.03
CA PHE A 86 12.05 5.62 -2.03
C PHE A 86 11.96 5.05 -0.62
N LEU A 87 13.03 5.11 0.16
CA LEU A 87 13.10 4.59 1.52
C LEU A 87 12.14 5.31 2.48
N ILE A 88 12.05 6.64 2.40
CA ILE A 88 11.08 7.39 3.21
C ILE A 88 9.65 6.95 2.87
N GLY A 89 9.33 6.86 1.58
CA GLY A 89 8.03 6.41 1.11
C GLY A 89 7.72 4.96 1.49
N LEU A 90 8.73 4.07 1.40
CA LEU A 90 8.62 2.66 1.72
C LEU A 90 8.39 2.44 3.21
N VAL A 91 9.24 3.01 4.08
CA VAL A 91 9.12 2.88 5.55
C VAL A 91 7.83 3.52 6.03
N GLY A 92 7.49 4.71 5.53
CA GLY A 92 6.23 5.35 5.84
C GLY A 92 5.02 4.55 5.33
N GLY A 93 5.10 3.98 4.13
CA GLY A 93 4.10 3.09 3.53
C GLY A 93 3.87 1.82 4.35
N ALA A 94 4.96 1.20 4.83
CA ALA A 94 4.95 0.01 5.67
C ALA A 94 4.20 0.20 6.99
N ILE A 95 4.00 1.44 7.45
CA ILE A 95 3.23 1.75 8.66
C ILE A 95 1.83 2.29 8.28
N SER A 96 1.77 3.22 7.33
CA SER A 96 0.53 3.91 6.96
C SER A 96 -0.49 3.00 6.25
N VAL A 97 -0.06 2.09 5.39
CA VAL A 97 -0.95 1.15 4.69
C VAL A 97 -1.62 0.17 5.66
N PRO A 98 -0.89 -0.50 6.58
CA PRO A 98 -1.53 -1.33 7.62
C PRO A 98 -2.49 -0.55 8.53
N MET A 99 -2.12 0.68 8.92
CA MET A 99 -2.98 1.53 9.75
C MET A 99 -4.29 1.90 9.04
N TRP A 100 -4.20 2.26 7.76
CA TRP A 100 -5.36 2.50 6.91
C TRP A 100 -6.22 1.23 6.80
N MET A 101 -5.61 0.09 6.48
CA MET A 101 -6.36 -1.16 6.28
C MET A 101 -7.04 -1.62 7.57
N HIS A 102 -6.38 -1.51 8.72
CA HIS A 102 -7.01 -1.76 10.02
C HIS A 102 -8.22 -0.85 10.25
N ARG A 103 -8.13 0.44 9.88
CA ARG A 103 -9.26 1.36 9.99
C ARG A 103 -10.42 0.96 9.08
N ALA A 104 -10.13 0.63 7.83
CA ALA A 104 -11.12 0.20 6.87
C ALA A 104 -11.87 -1.07 7.35
N PHE A 105 -11.13 -2.06 7.84
CA PHE A 105 -11.72 -3.26 8.45
C PHE A 105 -12.60 -2.96 9.68
N ARG A 106 -12.19 -2.00 10.52
CA ARG A 106 -12.99 -1.59 11.70
C ARG A 106 -14.32 -0.95 11.34
N ASN A 107 -14.43 -0.35 10.16
CA ASN A 107 -15.65 0.30 9.70
C ASN A 107 -16.66 -0.69 9.11
N LEU A 108 -16.22 -1.88 8.66
CA LEU A 108 -17.07 -2.85 7.97
C LEU A 108 -18.36 -3.21 8.74
N PRO A 109 -18.36 -3.49 10.05
CA PRO A 109 -19.59 -3.78 10.79
C PRO A 109 -20.58 -2.60 10.81
N ALA A 110 -20.08 -1.36 10.93
CA ALA A 110 -20.93 -0.17 10.88
C ALA A 110 -21.51 0.08 9.47
N LEU A 111 -20.83 -0.43 8.44
CA LEU A 111 -21.31 -0.47 7.06
C LEU A 111 -22.19 -1.70 6.78
N GLY A 112 -22.52 -2.46 7.83
CA GLY A 112 -23.39 -3.64 7.84
C GLY A 112 -22.84 -4.86 7.13
N GLU A 113 -21.54 -4.92 6.91
CA GLU A 113 -20.87 -6.16 6.52
C GLU A 113 -20.88 -7.13 7.71
N GLN A 114 -21.17 -8.40 7.43
CA GLN A 114 -21.21 -9.48 8.42
C GLN A 114 -20.36 -10.67 7.95
N GLY A 115 -20.03 -11.61 8.85
CA GLY A 115 -19.30 -12.82 8.49
C GLY A 115 -17.85 -12.60 8.03
N MET A 116 -17.20 -11.50 8.42
CA MET A 116 -15.82 -11.23 8.06
C MET A 116 -14.88 -12.33 8.56
N ARG A 117 -14.14 -12.96 7.64
CA ARG A 117 -13.11 -13.96 7.96
C ARG A 117 -11.94 -13.37 8.75
N TRP A 118 -11.61 -12.11 8.51
CA TRP A 118 -10.44 -11.44 9.08
C TRP A 118 -10.84 -10.38 10.08
N SER A 119 -10.05 -10.24 11.15
CA SER A 119 -10.17 -9.15 12.10
C SER A 119 -9.31 -7.94 11.67
N PRO A 120 -9.62 -6.72 12.14
CA PRO A 120 -8.77 -5.57 11.91
C PRO A 120 -7.33 -5.77 12.39
N ALA A 121 -7.14 -6.53 13.47
CA ALA A 121 -5.82 -6.85 14.01
C ALA A 121 -5.00 -7.69 13.02
N TRP A 122 -5.61 -8.67 12.35
CA TRP A 122 -4.95 -9.42 11.28
C TRP A 122 -4.69 -8.57 10.05
N ALA A 123 -5.59 -7.64 9.73
CA ALA A 123 -5.39 -6.70 8.64
C ALA A 123 -4.13 -5.84 8.85
N ALA A 124 -3.87 -5.33 10.05
CA ALA A 124 -2.61 -4.62 10.32
C ALA A 124 -1.42 -5.57 10.57
N GLY A 125 -1.58 -6.51 11.50
CA GLY A 125 -0.51 -7.37 11.99
C GLY A 125 0.05 -8.33 10.95
N GLY A 126 -0.77 -8.75 9.98
CA GLY A 126 -0.35 -9.65 8.91
C GLY A 126 0.84 -9.14 8.09
N TRP A 127 1.05 -7.82 8.02
CA TRP A 127 2.19 -7.22 7.31
C TRP A 127 3.53 -7.43 8.00
N PHE A 128 3.54 -7.66 9.31
CA PHE A 128 4.76 -7.69 10.13
C PHE A 128 5.17 -9.11 10.56
N ILE A 129 4.37 -10.11 10.23
CA ILE A 129 4.65 -11.51 10.57
C ILE A 129 5.38 -12.14 9.37
N PRO A 130 6.62 -12.67 9.56
CA PRO A 130 7.36 -13.33 8.50
C PRO A 130 6.54 -14.45 7.83
N PHE A 131 6.66 -14.56 6.50
CA PHE A 131 5.91 -15.47 5.61
C PHE A 131 4.42 -15.15 5.50
N ALA A 132 3.75 -14.85 6.62
CA ALA A 132 2.36 -14.40 6.61
C ALA A 132 2.19 -13.07 5.85
N ASN A 133 3.21 -12.20 5.84
CA ASN A 133 3.24 -10.96 5.08
C ASN A 133 3.07 -11.14 3.57
N PHE A 134 3.34 -12.32 3.01
CA PHE A 134 3.09 -12.62 1.60
C PHE A 134 1.65 -13.06 1.30
N VAL A 135 0.87 -13.44 2.32
CA VAL A 135 -0.43 -14.10 2.12
C VAL A 135 -1.58 -13.40 2.85
N ILE A 136 -1.40 -13.02 4.12
CA ILE A 136 -2.46 -12.43 4.94
C ILE A 136 -2.87 -11.06 4.40
N PRO A 137 -1.96 -10.12 4.09
CA PRO A 137 -2.41 -8.82 3.61
C PRO A 137 -3.10 -8.89 2.26
N TYR A 138 -2.66 -9.80 1.37
CA TYR A 138 -3.38 -10.12 0.13
C TYR A 138 -4.82 -10.56 0.40
N GLN A 139 -5.01 -11.53 1.29
CA GLN A 139 -6.33 -12.04 1.63
C GLN A 139 -7.21 -10.96 2.28
N CYS A 140 -6.62 -10.08 3.10
CA CYS A 140 -7.32 -8.95 3.72
C CYS A 140 -7.73 -7.91 2.67
N LEU A 141 -6.81 -7.48 1.79
CA LEU A 141 -7.12 -6.55 0.71
C LEU A 141 -8.20 -7.11 -0.22
N ARG A 142 -8.13 -8.41 -0.56
CA ARG A 142 -9.14 -9.05 -1.40
C ARG A 142 -10.51 -9.08 -0.73
N ALA A 143 -10.57 -9.45 0.56
CA ALA A 143 -11.81 -9.45 1.33
C ALA A 143 -12.43 -8.04 1.42
N LEU A 144 -11.59 -7.04 1.68
CA LEU A 144 -11.98 -5.63 1.73
C LEU A 144 -12.42 -5.10 0.36
N TRP A 145 -11.80 -5.56 -0.72
CA TRP A 145 -12.19 -5.19 -2.09
C TRP A 145 -13.55 -5.80 -2.46
N SER A 146 -13.75 -7.08 -2.15
CA SER A 146 -14.98 -7.81 -2.46
C SER A 146 -16.19 -7.33 -1.66
N SER A 147 -16.02 -6.79 -0.44
CA SER A 147 -17.14 -6.26 0.36
C SER A 147 -17.87 -5.08 -0.32
N PHE A 148 -17.25 -4.47 -1.33
CA PHE A 148 -17.87 -3.42 -2.13
C PHE A 148 -18.32 -3.88 -3.52
N GLY A 149 -18.45 -5.20 -3.75
CA GLY A 149 -19.00 -5.77 -4.98
C GLY A 149 -18.15 -5.55 -6.22
N ASP A 150 -16.84 -5.31 -6.07
CA ASP A 150 -15.94 -5.14 -7.21
C ASP A 150 -15.18 -6.44 -7.50
N GLU A 151 -15.46 -7.02 -8.67
CA GLU A 151 -14.87 -8.28 -9.11
C GLU A 151 -13.57 -8.09 -9.91
N ARG A 152 -13.19 -6.84 -10.23
CA ARG A 152 -11.98 -6.60 -11.02
C ARG A 152 -10.76 -7.12 -10.28
N PRO A 153 -9.80 -7.74 -10.99
CA PRO A 153 -8.64 -8.38 -10.37
C PRO A 153 -7.55 -7.39 -9.94
N LEU A 154 -7.92 -6.18 -9.50
CA LEU A 154 -6.96 -5.12 -9.15
C LEU A 154 -6.06 -5.51 -7.99
N VAL A 155 -6.59 -6.20 -6.97
CA VAL A 155 -5.79 -6.69 -5.84
C VAL A 155 -4.81 -7.77 -6.31
N GLN A 156 -5.23 -8.65 -7.21
CA GLN A 156 -4.39 -9.70 -7.79
C GLN A 156 -3.27 -9.10 -8.64
N GLN A 157 -3.59 -8.11 -9.49
CA GLN A 157 -2.62 -7.39 -10.32
C GLN A 157 -1.59 -6.66 -9.46
N TYR A 158 -2.05 -5.94 -8.42
CA TYR A 158 -1.17 -5.29 -7.45
C TYR A 158 -0.21 -6.30 -6.81
N TRP A 159 -0.76 -7.41 -6.30
CA TRP A 159 0.03 -8.41 -5.59
C TRP A 159 1.04 -9.11 -6.50
N ALA A 160 0.63 -9.43 -7.73
CA ALA A 160 1.51 -10.01 -8.75
C ALA A 160 2.62 -9.05 -9.16
N ALA A 161 2.32 -7.75 -9.35
CA ALA A 161 3.30 -6.73 -9.66
C ALA A 161 4.32 -6.56 -8.52
N TRP A 162 3.86 -6.54 -7.26
CA TRP A 162 4.74 -6.42 -6.09
C TRP A 162 5.66 -7.63 -5.92
N ILE A 163 5.14 -8.86 -6.05
CA ILE A 163 5.96 -10.08 -6.02
C ILE A 163 6.92 -10.09 -7.22
N GLY A 164 6.45 -9.70 -8.40
CA GLY A 164 7.26 -9.60 -9.61
C GLY A 164 8.44 -8.64 -9.45
N ALA A 165 8.19 -7.46 -8.89
CA ALA A 165 9.24 -6.49 -8.55
C ALA A 165 10.26 -7.11 -7.59
N TYR A 166 9.81 -7.76 -6.51
CA TYR A 166 10.73 -8.42 -5.56
C TYR A 166 11.64 -9.47 -6.24
N VAL A 167 11.08 -10.28 -7.15
CA VAL A 167 11.86 -11.26 -7.93
C VAL A 167 12.84 -10.57 -8.88
N LEU A 168 12.39 -9.54 -9.61
CA LEU A 168 13.22 -8.77 -10.52
C LEU A 168 14.40 -8.10 -9.80
N GLN A 169 14.16 -7.55 -8.60
CA GLN A 169 15.21 -6.98 -7.75
C GLN A 169 16.27 -8.02 -7.37
N ILE A 170 15.86 -9.23 -6.98
CA ILE A 170 16.79 -10.32 -6.66
C ILE A 170 17.61 -10.68 -7.91
N LEU A 171 16.97 -10.81 -9.08
CA LEU A 171 17.64 -11.15 -10.32
C LEU A 171 18.63 -10.07 -10.75
N SER A 172 18.24 -8.79 -10.70
CA SER A 172 19.11 -7.65 -10.98
C SER A 172 20.37 -7.69 -10.10
N ASN A 173 20.20 -7.82 -8.79
CA ASN A 173 21.32 -7.87 -7.83
C ASN A 173 22.28 -9.05 -8.07
N GLN A 174 21.77 -10.18 -8.55
CA GLN A 174 22.59 -11.36 -8.84
C GLN A 174 23.29 -11.23 -10.19
N LEU A 175 22.59 -10.78 -11.23
CA LEU A 175 23.14 -10.59 -12.57
C LEU A 175 24.22 -9.50 -12.59
N MET A 176 24.04 -8.42 -11.82
CA MET A 176 25.01 -7.34 -11.67
C MET A 176 26.41 -7.84 -11.27
N ARG A 177 26.50 -8.96 -10.54
CA ARG A 177 27.77 -9.57 -10.11
C ARG A 177 28.55 -10.22 -11.25
N PHE A 178 27.87 -10.58 -12.34
CA PHE A 178 28.44 -11.28 -13.49
C PHE A 178 28.46 -10.42 -14.75
N SER A 179 27.46 -9.57 -14.93
CA SER A 179 27.28 -8.67 -16.07
C SER A 179 26.51 -7.43 -15.65
N ARG A 180 27.20 -6.27 -15.66
CA ARG A 180 26.59 -4.99 -15.31
C ARG A 180 25.40 -4.63 -16.21
N PRO A 181 25.51 -4.67 -17.56
CA PRO A 181 24.37 -4.34 -18.43
C PRO A 181 23.16 -5.26 -18.23
N ALA A 182 23.38 -6.54 -17.90
CA ALA A 182 22.27 -7.44 -17.59
C ALA A 182 21.61 -7.07 -16.24
N GLY A 183 22.39 -6.66 -15.24
CA GLY A 183 21.87 -6.14 -13.98
C GLY A 183 20.99 -4.91 -14.18
N ASP A 184 21.46 -3.94 -14.97
CA ASP A 184 20.75 -2.68 -15.29
C ASP A 184 19.41 -2.94 -15.97
N ILE A 185 19.37 -3.82 -16.98
CA ILE A 185 18.10 -4.16 -17.67
C ILE A 185 17.05 -4.70 -16.69
N PHE A 186 17.45 -5.56 -15.76
CA PHE A 186 16.52 -6.10 -14.75
C PHE A 186 16.17 -5.06 -13.67
N GLY A 187 17.06 -4.09 -13.40
CA GLY A 187 16.79 -2.92 -12.54
C GLY A 187 15.65 -2.08 -13.11
N ILE A 188 15.74 -1.69 -14.38
CA ILE A 188 14.71 -0.90 -15.07
C ILE A 188 13.36 -1.64 -15.06
N LEU A 189 13.36 -2.95 -15.29
CA LEU A 189 12.15 -3.77 -15.23
C LEU A 189 11.56 -3.83 -13.81
N ASN A 190 12.42 -3.94 -12.79
CA ASN A 190 12.01 -3.86 -11.39
C ASN A 190 11.36 -2.52 -11.06
N ASP A 191 11.94 -1.41 -11.53
CA ASP A 191 11.40 -0.07 -11.29
C ASP A 191 10.01 0.09 -11.90
N ALA A 192 9.84 -0.36 -13.15
CA ALA A 192 8.55 -0.34 -13.82
C ALA A 192 7.49 -1.16 -13.06
N ALA A 193 7.86 -2.36 -12.58
CA ALA A 193 6.98 -3.21 -11.78
C ALA A 193 6.63 -2.56 -10.42
N THR A 194 7.61 -1.91 -9.78
CA THR A 194 7.45 -1.20 -8.50
C THR A 194 6.51 0.00 -8.64
N ILE A 195 6.69 0.82 -9.68
CA ILE A 195 5.82 1.96 -9.99
C ILE A 195 4.40 1.47 -10.27
N ALA A 196 4.24 0.42 -11.07
CA ALA A 196 2.93 -0.17 -11.36
C ALA A 196 2.24 -0.69 -10.09
N ALA A 197 2.97 -1.40 -9.23
CA ALA A 197 2.45 -1.87 -7.95
C ALA A 197 1.98 -0.70 -7.06
N GLY A 198 2.77 0.37 -6.97
CA GLY A 198 2.40 1.57 -6.21
C GLY A 198 1.13 2.25 -6.74
N LEU A 199 1.01 2.42 -8.06
CA LEU A 199 -0.17 3.01 -8.70
C LEU A 199 -1.44 2.16 -8.50
N LEU A 200 -1.31 0.84 -8.58
CA LEU A 200 -2.39 -0.09 -8.31
C LEU A 200 -2.82 -0.02 -6.85
N LEU A 201 -1.88 0.02 -5.90
CA LEU A 201 -2.18 0.14 -4.47
C LEU A 201 -2.85 1.48 -4.14
N ILE A 202 -2.37 2.60 -4.70
CA ILE A 202 -3.01 3.92 -4.58
C ILE A 202 -4.45 3.86 -5.09
N THR A 203 -4.68 3.18 -6.22
CA THR A 203 -6.01 3.01 -6.81
C THR A 203 -6.92 2.21 -5.91
N ILE A 204 -6.44 1.11 -5.33
CA ILE A 204 -7.17 0.28 -4.38
C ILE A 204 -7.56 1.11 -3.15
N ILE A 205 -6.60 1.80 -2.53
CA ILE A 205 -6.82 2.62 -1.33
C ILE A 205 -7.88 3.69 -1.60
N ARG A 206 -7.71 4.49 -2.67
CA ARG A 206 -8.65 5.56 -3.01
C ARG A 206 -10.05 5.05 -3.29
N ARG A 207 -10.17 3.91 -3.98
CA ARG A 207 -11.48 3.33 -4.33
C ARG A 207 -12.19 2.75 -3.12
N VAL A 208 -11.50 2.01 -2.27
CA VAL A 208 -12.07 1.46 -1.03
C VAL A 208 -12.51 2.60 -0.11
N THR A 209 -11.65 3.59 0.15
CA THR A 209 -11.98 4.73 1.02
C THR A 209 -13.17 5.53 0.50
N ARG A 210 -13.26 5.77 -0.81
CA ARG A 210 -14.43 6.44 -1.40
C ARG A 210 -15.70 5.61 -1.19
N ARG A 211 -15.65 4.31 -1.44
CA ARG A 211 -16.81 3.41 -1.28
C ARG A 211 -17.27 3.29 0.17
N GLU A 212 -16.35 3.27 1.12
CA GLU A 212 -16.67 3.34 2.55
C GLU A 212 -17.45 4.61 2.89
N ARG A 213 -16.97 5.76 2.40
CA ARG A 213 -17.66 7.05 2.59
C ARG A 213 -19.05 7.04 1.96
N ASP A 214 -19.16 6.66 0.69
CA ASP A 214 -20.41 6.69 -0.06
C ASP A 214 -21.47 5.80 0.62
N ARG A 215 -21.07 4.58 1.03
CA ARG A 215 -21.95 3.65 1.73
C ARG A 215 -22.36 4.16 3.11
N HIS A 216 -21.45 4.81 3.84
CA HIS A 216 -21.79 5.44 5.11
C HIS A 216 -22.83 6.56 4.92
N SER A 217 -22.64 7.44 3.94
CA SER A 217 -23.59 8.51 3.61
C SER A 217 -24.96 7.96 3.20
N GLN A 218 -25.01 6.89 2.41
CA GLN A 218 -26.27 6.23 2.03
C GLN A 218 -27.02 5.68 3.25
N ARG A 219 -26.31 5.05 4.19
CA ARG A 219 -26.91 4.50 5.42
C ARG A 219 -27.45 5.59 6.35
N GLN A 220 -26.75 6.73 6.46
CA GLN A 220 -27.24 7.87 7.25
C GLN A 220 -28.54 8.46 6.69
N VAL A 221 -28.69 8.51 5.36
CA VAL A 221 -29.94 8.98 4.72
C VAL A 221 -31.09 8.00 4.92
N GLN A 222 -30.79 6.69 4.96
CA GLN A 222 -31.80 5.64 5.09
C GLN A 222 -32.33 5.43 6.52
N GLY A 223 -31.87 6.21 7.51
CA GLY A 223 -32.47 6.22 8.85
C GLY A 223 -32.29 4.91 9.64
N TYR A 224 -31.11 4.29 9.53
CA TYR A 224 -30.62 3.30 10.50
C TYR A 224 -29.69 3.94 11.52
#